data_AF-A0A182KG28-F1
#
_entry.id   AF-A0A182KG28-F1
#
_cell.length_a   1.000
_cell.length_b   1.000
_cell.length_c   1.000
_cell.angle_alpha   90.00
_cell.angle_beta   90.00
_cell.angle_gamma   90.00
#
_symmetry.space_group_name_H-M   'P 1'
#
loop_
_entity.id
_entity.type
_entity.pdbx_description
1 polymer ?
#
loop_
_entity_poly.entity_id
_entity_poly.type
_entity_poly.pdbx_seq_one_letter_code
_entity_poly.pdbx_strand_id
1 'polypeptide(L)'
;MQPVNDDTEQQQSGQTSTVRPTGGHIFSIRSQLTTGSSLSINFETDGHGGLRVLQEKYGLSEMLPVRSGELTLHDGAWHSLALSGRNGGFVTVYIDCQWINSFVLTKGSIELPQYPTVELGHNVELRQLTVVPGEKSARLQCNSQPVPIHDVENRRVTNYFEHRN
;
A
#
# COMPACT_ATOMS: atom_id res chain seq x y z
N MET A 1 52.07 -13.47 -48.19
CA MET A 1 51.68 -12.04 -48.17
C MET A 1 50.44 -11.97 -49.05
N GLN A 2 49.22 -11.84 -48.52
CA GLN A 2 48.53 -10.74 -47.79
C GLN A 2 47.22 -11.37 -47.19
N PRO A 3 46.33 -10.68 -46.44
CA PRO A 3 46.44 -10.03 -45.13
C PRO A 3 45.35 -10.48 -44.11
N VAL A 4 45.52 -10.05 -42.84
CA VAL A 4 44.57 -9.61 -41.79
C VAL A 4 43.12 -10.15 -41.71
N ASN A 5 42.73 -10.63 -40.53
CA ASN A 5 41.39 -10.50 -39.89
C ASN A 5 41.60 -10.72 -38.37
N ASP A 6 41.76 -9.68 -37.56
CA ASP A 6 40.77 -8.82 -36.88
C ASP A 6 39.97 -9.52 -35.77
N ASP A 7 40.11 -8.95 -34.57
CA ASP A 7 39.51 -9.33 -33.30
C ASP A 7 37.99 -9.24 -33.34
N THR A 8 37.29 -10.23 -32.80
CA THR A 8 35.94 -10.02 -32.27
C THR A 8 35.65 -11.00 -31.13
N GLU A 9 36.15 -10.68 -29.94
CA GLU A 9 35.57 -11.19 -28.69
C GLU A 9 34.19 -10.52 -28.51
N GLN A 10 33.13 -11.18 -28.99
CA GLN A 10 31.77 -10.83 -28.58
C GLN A 10 31.55 -11.36 -27.16
N GLN A 11 31.78 -10.50 -26.17
CA GLN A 11 31.24 -10.65 -24.83
C GLN A 11 29.71 -10.79 -24.93
N GLN A 12 29.21 -12.02 -24.75
CA GLN A 12 27.81 -12.28 -24.48
C GLN A 12 27.41 -11.51 -23.23
N SER A 13 26.64 -10.44 -23.42
CA SER A 13 25.94 -9.79 -22.33
C SER A 13 24.92 -10.79 -21.79
N GLY A 14 25.27 -11.42 -20.67
CA GLY A 14 24.29 -12.04 -19.80
C GLY A 14 23.27 -10.96 -19.47
N GLN A 15 22.08 -11.06 -20.07
CA GLN A 15 20.90 -10.35 -19.60
C GLN A 15 20.65 -10.82 -18.18
N THR A 16 21.28 -10.14 -17.23
CA THR A 16 20.78 -10.07 -15.86
C THR A 16 19.41 -9.46 -16.00
N SER A 17 18.39 -10.33 -16.00
CA SER A 17 17.04 -9.91 -15.68
C SER A 17 17.16 -9.16 -14.37
N THR A 18 17.08 -7.84 -14.47
CA THR A 18 16.86 -7.02 -13.30
C THR A 18 15.49 -7.49 -12.81
N VAL A 19 15.50 -8.37 -11.82
CA VAL A 19 14.32 -8.64 -11.01
C VAL A 19 13.95 -7.26 -10.49
N ARG A 20 12.99 -6.63 -11.17
CA ARG A 20 12.34 -5.43 -10.63
C ARG A 20 11.98 -5.82 -9.22
N PRO A 21 12.40 -5.05 -8.19
CA PRO A 21 11.97 -5.33 -6.85
C PRO A 21 10.46 -5.49 -6.92
N THR A 22 9.95 -6.61 -6.44
CA THR A 22 8.52 -6.85 -6.20
C THR A 22 8.00 -5.93 -5.09
N GLY A 23 8.50 -4.70 -5.00
CA GLY A 23 7.97 -3.63 -4.18
C GLY A 23 6.70 -3.09 -4.82
N GLY A 24 5.66 -3.91 -4.80
CA GLY A 24 4.30 -3.48 -5.10
C GLY A 24 3.72 -2.74 -3.90
N HIS A 25 2.98 -1.67 -4.17
CA HIS A 25 1.99 -1.22 -3.20
C HIS A 25 0.91 -2.29 -3.09
N ILE A 26 0.41 -2.59 -1.90
CA ILE A 26 -0.76 -3.43 -1.68
C ILE A 26 -2.01 -2.64 -2.05
N PHE A 27 -2.02 -1.38 -1.61
CA PHE A 27 -3.15 -0.48 -1.68
C PHE A 27 -2.63 0.95 -1.72
N SER A 28 -3.20 1.79 -2.57
CA SER A 28 -2.94 3.22 -2.57
C SER A 28 -4.22 4.03 -2.78
N ILE A 29 -4.28 5.19 -2.12
CA ILE A 29 -5.27 6.24 -2.38
C ILE A 29 -4.52 7.40 -3.00
N ARG A 30 -4.93 7.78 -4.21
CA ARG A 30 -4.25 8.80 -5.02
C ARG A 30 -5.24 9.86 -5.47
N SER A 31 -4.75 11.08 -5.67
CA SER A 31 -5.52 12.15 -6.31
C SER A 31 -5.50 11.98 -7.82
N GLN A 32 -6.64 12.14 -8.50
CA GLN A 32 -6.63 12.25 -9.97
C GLN A 32 -6.00 13.56 -10.47
N LEU A 33 -5.90 14.56 -9.60
CA LEU A 33 -5.43 15.90 -9.97
C LEU A 33 -3.93 16.09 -9.78
N THR A 34 -3.27 15.21 -9.02
CA THR A 34 -1.84 15.35 -8.68
C THR A 34 -1.13 14.01 -8.80
N THR A 35 0.14 14.03 -9.20
CA THR A 35 0.93 12.83 -9.48
C THR A 35 1.40 12.05 -8.24
N GLY A 36 1.00 12.44 -7.02
CA GLY A 36 1.35 11.77 -5.76
C GLY A 36 0.19 10.96 -5.15
N SER A 37 0.51 9.87 -4.44
CA SER A 37 -0.44 9.14 -3.60
C SER A 37 -0.62 9.91 -2.31
N SER A 38 -1.85 10.09 -1.82
CA SER A 38 -1.99 10.63 -0.46
C SER A 38 -1.52 9.60 0.56
N LEU A 39 -1.98 8.35 0.42
CA LEU A 39 -1.65 7.27 1.33
C LEU A 39 -1.41 5.99 0.55
N SER A 40 -0.28 5.33 0.79
CA SER A 40 -0.03 3.99 0.25
C SER A 40 0.50 3.04 1.31
N ILE A 41 0.10 1.78 1.19
CA ILE A 41 0.55 0.66 2.02
C ILE A 41 1.32 -0.25 1.09
N ASN A 42 2.55 -0.57 1.45
CA ASN A 42 3.47 -1.32 0.60
C ASN A 42 4.12 -2.44 1.39
N PHE A 43 4.43 -3.55 0.74
CA PHE A 43 5.32 -4.55 1.31
C PHE A 43 6.75 -4.01 1.40
N GLU A 44 7.43 -4.28 2.52
CA GLU A 44 8.87 -4.08 2.63
C GLU A 44 9.59 -5.10 1.74
N THR A 45 10.50 -4.61 0.90
CA THR A 45 11.28 -5.44 -0.04
C THR A 45 12.61 -5.89 0.55
N ASP A 46 12.82 -5.71 1.85
CA ASP A 46 14.04 -6.09 2.55
C ASP A 46 14.11 -7.60 2.87
N GLY A 47 13.10 -8.36 2.44
CA GLY A 47 13.04 -9.81 2.61
C GLY A 47 12.42 -10.26 3.94
N HIS A 48 12.07 -9.33 4.84
CA HIS A 48 11.45 -9.64 6.13
C HIS A 48 9.92 -9.63 6.08
N GLY A 49 9.31 -9.26 4.95
CA GLY A 49 7.87 -9.28 4.77
C GLY A 49 7.09 -8.34 5.68
N GLY A 50 7.74 -7.24 6.11
CA GLY A 50 7.10 -6.14 6.82
C GLY A 50 6.24 -5.27 5.91
N LEU A 51 5.65 -4.22 6.48
CA LEU A 51 4.93 -3.19 5.74
C LEU A 51 5.59 -1.84 5.92
N ARG A 52 5.43 -0.97 4.93
CA ARG A 52 5.63 0.46 5.10
C ARG A 52 4.38 1.22 4.70
N VAL A 53 4.09 2.25 5.48
CA VAL A 53 3.06 3.23 5.16
C VAL A 53 3.76 4.46 4.61
N LEU A 54 3.39 4.89 3.40
CA LEU A 54 3.84 6.14 2.82
C LEU A 54 2.69 7.14 2.82
N GLN A 55 2.95 8.32 3.37
CA GLN A 55 2.08 9.48 3.25
C GLN A 55 2.79 10.50 2.37
N GLU A 56 2.15 10.94 1.28
CA GLU A 56 2.65 12.08 0.50
C GLU A 56 1.71 13.28 0.70
N LYS A 57 2.29 14.45 0.96
CA LYS A 57 1.56 15.69 1.19
C LYS A 57 2.39 16.88 0.73
N TYR A 58 1.83 17.68 -0.17
CA TYR A 58 2.48 18.88 -0.74
C TYR A 58 3.88 18.61 -1.33
N GLY A 59 4.06 17.48 -2.03
CA GLY A 59 5.33 17.11 -2.67
C GLY A 59 6.39 16.56 -1.71
N LEU A 60 6.06 16.34 -0.44
CA LEU A 60 6.91 15.67 0.54
C LEU A 60 6.33 14.31 0.88
N SER A 61 7.20 13.30 1.04
CA SER A 61 6.79 11.93 1.38
C SER A 61 7.43 11.51 2.70
N GLU A 62 6.64 10.89 3.56
CA GLU A 62 7.06 10.28 4.83
C GLU A 62 6.85 8.78 4.76
N MET A 63 7.86 8.01 5.14
CA MET A 63 7.84 6.54 5.12
C MET A 63 7.95 6.01 6.55
N LEU A 64 7.00 5.15 6.92
CA LEU A 64 6.84 4.67 8.27
C LEU A 64 6.92 3.14 8.26
N PRO A 65 8.04 2.56 8.72
CA PRO A 65 8.20 1.12 8.77
C PRO A 65 7.27 0.53 9.84
N VAL A 66 6.57 -0.53 9.47
CA VAL A 66 5.72 -1.34 10.32
C VAL A 66 6.37 -2.71 10.39
N ARG A 67 7.27 -2.84 11.35
CA ARG A 67 7.94 -4.10 11.65
C ARG A 67 7.18 -4.83 12.74
N SER A 68 6.91 -6.09 12.49
CA SER A 68 6.59 -7.05 13.54
C SER A 68 7.74 -8.05 13.58
N GLY A 69 8.32 -8.29 14.76
CA GLY A 69 9.37 -9.29 14.90
C GLY A 69 8.87 -10.73 14.66
N GLU A 70 7.56 -10.93 14.68
CA GLU A 70 6.92 -12.25 14.61
C GLU A 70 5.97 -12.41 13.42
N LEU A 71 5.47 -11.31 12.82
CA LEU A 71 4.51 -11.37 11.70
C LEU A 71 5.20 -11.10 10.37
N THR A 72 5.24 -12.13 9.53
CA THR A 72 5.66 -12.08 8.11
C THR A 72 4.43 -12.11 7.21
N LEU A 73 4.17 -11.06 6.45
CA LEU A 73 3.00 -11.00 5.55
C LEU A 73 3.21 -11.68 4.20
N HIS A 74 4.39 -12.25 3.98
CA HIS A 74 4.75 -13.00 2.79
C HIS A 74 4.76 -14.52 3.04
N ASP A 75 3.99 -14.99 4.02
CA ASP A 75 3.86 -16.42 4.36
C ASP A 75 2.82 -17.17 3.49
N GLY A 76 2.08 -16.45 2.65
CA GLY A 76 1.03 -17.01 1.78
C GLY A 76 -0.33 -17.18 2.47
N ALA A 77 -0.48 -16.74 3.72
CA ALA A 77 -1.73 -16.78 4.47
C ALA A 77 -2.56 -15.49 4.27
N TRP A 78 -3.84 -15.57 4.64
CA TRP A 78 -4.71 -14.41 4.70
C TRP A 78 -4.38 -13.56 5.93
N HIS A 79 -4.11 -12.28 5.71
CA HIS A 79 -3.91 -11.30 6.77
C HIS A 79 -4.99 -10.22 6.79
N SER A 80 -5.28 -9.69 7.98
CA SER A 80 -6.11 -8.51 8.17
C SER A 80 -5.23 -7.33 8.55
N LEU A 81 -5.41 -6.22 7.84
CA LEU A 81 -4.69 -4.97 8.11
C LEU A 81 -5.70 -3.85 8.39
N ALA A 82 -5.48 -3.11 9.47
CA ALA A 82 -6.23 -1.91 9.77
C ALA A 82 -5.34 -0.75 10.20
N LEU A 83 -5.62 0.42 9.64
CA LEU A 83 -4.98 1.68 9.98
C LEU A 83 -6.05 2.63 10.51
N SER A 84 -5.71 3.37 11.55
CA SER A 84 -6.54 4.46 12.05
C SER A 84 -5.68 5.70 12.25
N GLY A 85 -6.15 6.83 11.73
CA GLY A 85 -5.60 8.14 12.06
C GLY A 85 -6.46 8.82 13.13
N ARG A 86 -5.82 9.50 14.08
CA ARG A 86 -6.47 10.34 15.09
C ARG A 86 -5.65 11.58 15.42
N ASN A 87 -6.26 12.54 16.10
CA ASN A 87 -5.57 13.68 16.72
C ASN A 87 -4.54 14.36 15.81
N GLY A 88 -4.90 14.66 14.56
CA GLY A 88 -4.03 15.43 13.67
C GLY A 88 -2.73 14.74 13.27
N GLY A 89 -2.69 13.39 13.18
CA GLY A 89 -1.53 12.68 12.61
C GLY A 89 -1.04 11.48 13.40
N PHE A 90 -1.66 11.15 14.54
CA PHE A 90 -1.35 9.93 15.26
C PHE A 90 -1.99 8.75 14.53
N VAL A 91 -1.17 7.88 13.95
CA VAL A 91 -1.62 6.71 13.22
C VAL A 91 -1.31 5.45 14.01
N THR A 92 -2.27 4.55 14.08
CA THR A 92 -2.14 3.24 14.71
C THR A 92 -2.37 2.16 13.67
N VAL A 93 -1.46 1.18 13.64
CA VAL A 93 -1.51 0.04 12.72
C VAL A 93 -1.75 -1.24 13.49
N TYR A 94 -2.69 -2.03 12.99
CA TYR A 94 -2.99 -3.36 13.48
C TYR A 94 -2.86 -4.38 12.35
N ILE A 95 -2.28 -5.54 12.66
CA ILE A 95 -2.19 -6.71 11.78
C ILE A 95 -2.78 -7.87 12.55
N ASP A 96 -3.66 -8.64 11.92
CA ASP A 96 -4.26 -9.86 12.49
C ASP A 96 -4.78 -9.66 13.92
N CYS A 97 -5.58 -8.62 14.09
CA CYS A 97 -6.22 -8.23 15.35
C CYS A 97 -5.25 -7.74 16.45
N GLN A 98 -3.94 -7.69 16.17
CA GLN A 98 -2.91 -7.26 17.10
C GLN A 98 -2.42 -5.85 16.78
N TRP A 99 -2.20 -5.07 17.83
CA TRP A 99 -1.53 -3.78 17.70
C TRP A 99 -0.04 -4.02 17.40
N ILE A 100 0.45 -3.40 16.32
CA ILE A 100 1.84 -3.57 15.88
C ILE A 100 2.68 -2.35 16.20
N ASN A 101 2.20 -1.18 15.79
CA ASN A 101 2.94 0.06 16.02
C ASN A 101 2.00 1.28 15.99
N SER A 102 2.52 2.40 16.49
CA SER A 102 1.91 3.71 16.31
C SER A 102 2.96 4.76 16.03
N PHE A 103 2.64 5.65 15.11
CA PHE A 103 3.54 6.69 14.66
C PHE A 103 2.80 8.02 14.57
N VAL A 104 3.55 9.11 14.68
CA VAL A 104 3.04 10.46 14.51
C VAL A 104 3.54 10.96 13.16
N LEU A 105 2.61 11.33 12.30
CA LEU A 105 2.92 11.94 11.02
C LEU A 105 3.51 13.33 11.24
N THR A 106 4.65 13.58 10.63
CA THR A 106 5.36 14.86 10.73
C THR A 106 4.55 16.00 10.09
N LYS A 107 3.62 15.70 9.17
CA LYS A 107 2.83 16.66 8.38
C LYS A 107 1.36 16.76 8.77
N GLY A 108 0.98 16.27 9.95
CA GLY A 108 -0.37 16.34 10.46
C GLY A 108 -1.22 15.11 10.08
N SER A 109 -2.55 15.23 10.04
CA SER A 109 -3.44 14.11 9.76
C SER A 109 -3.28 13.51 8.36
N ILE A 110 -3.60 12.22 8.24
CA ILE A 110 -3.92 11.59 6.94
C ILE A 110 -5.10 12.35 6.34
N GLU A 111 -4.91 12.91 5.16
CA GLU A 111 -5.96 13.59 4.41
C GLU A 111 -6.32 12.78 3.18
N LEU A 112 -7.61 12.51 2.97
CA LEU A 112 -8.04 11.92 1.71
C LEU A 112 -7.91 12.97 0.60
N PRO A 113 -7.34 12.61 -0.56
CA PRO A 113 -7.19 13.55 -1.65
C PRO A 113 -8.55 13.90 -2.26
N GLN A 114 -8.64 15.06 -2.92
CA GLN A 114 -9.78 15.37 -3.77
C GLN A 114 -9.79 14.45 -5.00
N TYR A 115 -10.97 13.99 -5.38
CA TYR A 115 -11.18 13.01 -6.46
C TYR A 115 -10.29 11.76 -6.29
N PRO A 116 -10.46 11.00 -5.19
CA PRO A 116 -9.59 9.88 -4.89
C PRO A 116 -9.78 8.75 -5.92
N THR A 117 -8.68 8.21 -6.41
CA THR A 117 -8.62 6.87 -7.00
C THR A 117 -8.05 5.90 -5.99
N VAL A 118 -8.57 4.67 -6.03
CA VAL A 118 -8.04 3.54 -5.26
C VAL A 118 -7.30 2.63 -6.23
N GLU A 119 -6.03 2.37 -5.95
CA GLU A 119 -5.20 1.44 -6.72
C GLU A 119 -4.88 0.23 -5.85
N LEU A 120 -5.04 -0.96 -6.42
CA LEU A 120 -4.64 -2.22 -5.79
C LEU A 120 -3.39 -2.76 -6.45
N GLY A 121 -2.51 -3.30 -5.63
CA GLY A 121 -1.28 -3.93 -6.06
C GLY A 121 -1.48 -5.09 -7.00
N HIS A 122 -0.53 -5.29 -7.91
CA HIS A 122 -0.43 -6.55 -8.65
C HIS A 122 -0.03 -7.68 -7.71
N ASN A 123 -0.52 -8.90 -7.99
CA ASN A 123 -0.25 -10.11 -7.20
C ASN A 123 -0.71 -10.03 -5.73
N VAL A 124 -1.80 -9.31 -5.48
CA VAL A 124 -2.48 -9.27 -4.18
C VAL A 124 -3.91 -9.75 -4.36
N GLU A 125 -4.37 -10.63 -3.47
CA GLU A 125 -5.79 -10.95 -3.34
C GLU A 125 -6.42 -10.09 -2.25
N LEU A 126 -7.49 -9.37 -2.61
CA LEU A 126 -8.22 -8.52 -1.67
C LEU A 126 -9.61 -9.11 -1.41
N ARG A 127 -9.87 -9.49 -0.15
CA ARG A 127 -11.20 -9.96 0.28
C ARG A 127 -12.15 -8.83 0.63
N GLN A 128 -11.68 -7.84 1.39
CA GLN A 128 -12.51 -6.74 1.88
C GLN A 128 -11.66 -5.49 2.10
N LEU A 129 -12.17 -4.37 1.60
CA LEU A 129 -11.68 -3.03 1.92
C LEU A 129 -12.82 -2.26 2.57
N THR A 130 -12.56 -1.63 3.71
CA THR A 130 -13.57 -0.83 4.42
C THR A 130 -12.95 0.43 4.97
N VAL A 131 -13.60 1.56 4.70
CA VAL A 131 -13.24 2.87 5.25
C VAL A 131 -14.39 3.31 6.15
N VAL A 132 -14.12 3.46 7.45
CA VAL A 132 -15.13 3.82 8.43
C VAL A 132 -14.73 5.15 9.08
N PRO A 133 -15.66 6.11 9.23
CA PRO A 133 -15.39 7.28 10.05
C PRO A 133 -15.19 6.86 11.51
N GLY A 134 -14.14 7.36 12.14
CA GLY A 134 -13.90 7.17 13.57
C GLY A 134 -12.54 6.59 13.91
N GLU A 135 -11.90 7.23 14.87
CA GLU A 135 -10.52 6.99 15.31
C GLU A 135 -10.30 5.64 16.03
N LYS A 136 -11.40 4.98 16.38
CA LYS A 136 -11.43 3.79 17.25
C LYS A 136 -11.82 2.52 16.49
N SER A 137 -12.13 2.63 15.20
CA SER A 137 -12.71 1.53 14.43
C SER A 137 -11.68 0.48 14.00
N ALA A 138 -10.40 0.85 13.84
CA ALA A 138 -9.35 -0.10 13.42
C ALA A 138 -9.18 -1.31 14.37
N ARG A 139 -9.38 -1.12 15.68
CA ARG A 139 -9.31 -2.23 16.65
C ARG A 139 -10.44 -3.26 16.48
N LEU A 140 -11.48 -2.92 15.71
CA LEU A 140 -12.64 -3.78 15.46
C LEU A 140 -12.46 -4.66 14.22
N GLN A 141 -11.27 -4.66 13.59
CA GLN A 141 -10.99 -5.39 12.34
C GLN A 141 -11.30 -6.89 12.38
N CYS A 142 -11.28 -7.51 13.56
CA CYS A 142 -11.62 -8.91 13.76
C CYS A 142 -12.82 -9.11 14.68
N ASN A 143 -13.61 -8.07 14.92
CA ASN A 143 -14.78 -8.21 15.78
C ASN A 143 -15.77 -9.16 15.09
N SER A 144 -16.18 -10.20 15.81
CA SER A 144 -17.21 -11.14 15.36
C SER A 144 -18.58 -10.49 15.10
N GLN A 145 -18.84 -9.32 15.68
CA GLN A 145 -20.03 -8.54 15.37
C GLN A 145 -19.78 -7.69 14.13
N PRO A 146 -20.55 -7.87 13.04
CA PRO A 146 -20.46 -7.02 11.87
C PRO A 146 -20.69 -5.57 12.29
N VAL A 147 -19.78 -4.66 11.93
CA VAL A 147 -20.06 -3.23 12.02
C VAL A 147 -20.88 -2.88 10.78
N PRO A 148 -22.19 -2.62 10.89
CA PRO A 148 -23.00 -2.25 9.74
C PRO A 148 -22.46 -0.96 9.12
N ILE A 149 -22.14 -1.00 7.83
CA ILE A 149 -21.83 0.20 7.06
C ILE A 149 -23.16 0.90 6.82
N HIS A 150 -23.47 1.89 7.65
CA HIS A 150 -24.61 2.77 7.42
C HIS A 150 -24.20 3.80 6.37
N ASP A 151 -24.64 3.58 5.13
CA ASP A 151 -24.63 4.62 4.11
C ASP A 151 -25.62 5.72 4.53
N VAL A 152 -25.08 6.76 5.16
CA VAL A 152 -25.85 7.87 5.74
C VAL A 152 -26.64 8.65 4.68
N GLU A 153 -26.29 8.50 3.40
CA GLU A 153 -26.94 9.20 2.29
C GLU A 153 -27.77 8.27 1.39
N ASN A 154 -27.81 6.96 1.67
CA ASN A 154 -28.43 5.96 0.78
C ASN A 154 -27.92 6.09 -0.68
N ARG A 155 -26.68 6.57 -0.86
CA ARG A 155 -26.00 6.62 -2.16
C ARG A 155 -25.53 5.21 -2.49
N ARG A 156 -26.44 4.42 -3.07
CA ARG A 156 -26.06 3.26 -3.89
C ARG A 156 -24.97 3.71 -4.87
N VAL A 157 -23.72 3.35 -4.60
CA VAL A 157 -22.66 3.40 -5.60
C VAL A 157 -23.00 2.33 -6.63
N THR A 158 -23.83 2.68 -7.61
CA THR A 158 -24.04 1.86 -8.79
C THR A 158 -22.76 1.92 -9.59
N ASN A 159 -22.08 0.78 -9.65
CA ASN A 159 -20.87 0.54 -10.44
C ASN A 159 -20.79 1.39 -11.71
N TYR A 160 -19.75 2.20 -11.83
CA TYR A 160 -19.32 2.72 -13.12
C TYR A 160 -17.99 2.05 -13.45
N PHE A 161 -18.06 0.93 -14.17
CA PHE A 161 -16.90 0.38 -14.86
C PHE A 161 -16.84 1.08 -16.21
N GLU A 162 -15.90 2.01 -16.37
CA GLU A 162 -15.59 2.57 -17.67
C GLU A 162 -14.81 1.50 -18.45
N HIS A 163 -15.50 0.71 -19.26
CA HIS A 163 -14.85 -0.15 -20.24
C HIS A 163 -14.16 0.74 -21.27
N ARG A 164 -12.86 0.95 -21.12
CA ARG A 164 -12.03 1.46 -22.22
C ARG A 164 -11.79 0.31 -23.19
N ASN A 165 -12.47 0.38 -24.34
CA ASN A 165 -12.15 -0.40 -25.53
C ASN A 165 -10.75 -0.08 -26.04
#